data_AF-A0AAE2C3K7-F1
#
_entry.id   AF-A0AAE2C3K7-F1
#
_cell.length_a   1.000
_cell.length_b   1.000
_cell.length_c   1.000
_cell.angle_alpha   90.00
_cell.angle_beta   90.00
_cell.angle_gamma   90.00
#
_symmetry.space_group_name_H-M   'P 1'
#
loop_
_entity.id
_entity.type
_entity.pdbx_description
1 polymer ?
#
loop_
_entity_poly.entity_id
_entity_poly.type
_entity_poly.pdbx_seq_one_letter_code
_entity_poly.pdbx_strand_id
1 'polypeptide(L)'
;MDMPLPKTLPDGSHLKSVRHLKKNADHRKVRSIILVSMSNDVQKQYDRLDDVASILQRMKEVYAIPDRYTRHVATKEFFRVKMTEGSSVQEHGVKMLSLVEKLEDLKAGLENDT
;
A
#
# COMPACT_ATOMS: atom_id res chain seq x y z
N MET A 1 -63.06 4.23 8.04
CA MET A 1 -62.30 4.16 6.77
C MET A 1 -60.92 3.65 7.12
N ASP A 2 -60.76 2.32 7.15
CA ASP A 2 -59.46 1.70 7.39
C ASP A 2 -58.59 1.87 6.14
N MET A 3 -57.48 2.58 6.29
CA MET A 3 -56.48 2.75 5.24
C MET A 3 -55.67 1.44 5.15
N PRO A 4 -55.70 0.70 4.04
CA PRO A 4 -54.95 -0.54 3.96
C PRO A 4 -53.45 -0.22 3.92
N LEU A 5 -52.70 -0.89 4.79
CA LEU A 5 -51.24 -0.86 4.82
C LEU A 5 -50.70 -1.25 3.43
N PRO A 6 -49.75 -0.51 2.82
CA PRO A 6 -49.10 -0.94 1.58
C PRO A 6 -48.34 -2.25 1.81
N LYS A 7 -48.96 -3.37 1.47
CA LYS A 7 -48.31 -4.68 1.36
C LYS A 7 -47.63 -4.75 0.01
N THR A 8 -46.45 -4.15 -0.10
CA THR A 8 -45.48 -4.60 -1.10
C THR A 8 -44.11 -4.63 -0.42
N LEU A 9 -43.76 -5.82 0.04
CA LEU A 9 -42.38 -6.16 0.34
C LEU A 9 -41.57 -5.89 -0.95
N PRO A 10 -40.46 -5.15 -0.88
CA PRO A 10 -39.64 -4.89 -2.04
C PRO A 10 -39.15 -6.22 -2.62
N ASP A 11 -39.45 -6.44 -3.90
CA ASP A 11 -38.95 -7.58 -4.65
C ASP A 11 -37.43 -7.72 -4.46
N GLY A 12 -36.95 -8.95 -4.31
CA GLY A 12 -35.53 -9.26 -4.18
C GLY A 12 -34.70 -8.73 -5.36
N SER A 13 -35.32 -8.54 -6.53
CA SER A 13 -34.70 -7.88 -7.69
C SER A 13 -34.45 -6.37 -7.45
N HIS A 14 -35.42 -5.65 -6.89
CA HIS A 14 -35.35 -4.22 -6.58
C HIS A 14 -34.28 -3.94 -5.51
N LEU A 15 -34.23 -4.76 -4.46
CA LEU A 15 -33.23 -4.62 -3.39
C LEU A 15 -31.80 -4.89 -3.88
N LYS A 16 -31.61 -5.84 -4.80
CA LYS A 16 -30.31 -6.07 -5.46
C LYS A 16 -29.89 -4.84 -6.27
N SER A 17 -30.78 -4.30 -7.10
CA SER A 17 -30.52 -3.11 -7.92
C SER A 17 -30.10 -1.89 -7.08
N VAL A 18 -30.83 -1.62 -5.99
CA VAL A 18 -30.51 -0.52 -5.05
C VAL A 18 -29.12 -0.72 -4.41
N ARG A 19 -28.78 -1.94 -3.98
CA ARG A 19 -27.44 -2.24 -3.44
C ARG A 19 -26.32 -2.05 -4.47
N HIS A 20 -26.54 -2.46 -5.72
CA HIS A 20 -25.55 -2.26 -6.78
C HIS A 20 -25.30 -0.78 -7.07
N LEU A 21 -26.36 0.03 -7.17
CA LEU A 21 -26.23 1.47 -7.38
C LEU A 21 -25.48 2.15 -6.23
N LYS A 22 -25.80 1.77 -4.98
CA LYS A 22 -25.13 2.29 -3.78
C LYS A 22 -23.64 1.97 -3.79
N LYS A 23 -23.27 0.72 -4.07
CA LYS A 23 -21.86 0.31 -4.20
C LYS A 23 -21.13 1.14 -5.27
N ASN A 24 -21.72 1.35 -6.43
CA ASN A 24 -21.12 2.15 -7.50
C ASN A 24 -20.94 3.64 -7.12
N ALA A 25 -21.86 4.19 -6.33
CA ALA A 25 -21.71 5.54 -5.79
C ALA A 25 -20.56 5.63 -4.77
N ASP A 26 -20.43 4.63 -3.90
CA ASP A 26 -19.37 4.57 -2.90
C ASP A 26 -17.99 4.44 -3.56
N HIS A 27 -17.85 3.58 -4.58
CA HIS A 27 -16.61 3.46 -5.37
C HIS A 27 -16.21 4.80 -6.05
N ARG A 28 -17.17 5.50 -6.66
CA ARG A 28 -16.93 6.83 -7.27
C ARG A 28 -16.49 7.86 -6.24
N LYS A 29 -17.09 7.83 -5.04
CA LYS A 29 -16.71 8.73 -3.94
C LYS A 29 -15.28 8.46 -3.48
N VAL A 30 -14.92 7.20 -3.26
CA VAL A 30 -13.55 6.80 -2.87
C VAL A 30 -12.55 7.25 -3.93
N ARG A 31 -12.83 7.01 -5.21
CA ARG A 31 -11.99 7.49 -6.32
C ARG A 31 -11.80 9.01 -6.29
N SER A 32 -12.89 9.76 -6.15
CA SER A 32 -12.82 11.23 -6.09
C SER A 32 -11.97 11.72 -4.92
N ILE A 33 -12.08 11.09 -3.76
CA ILE A 33 -11.27 11.43 -2.57
C ILE A 33 -9.79 11.15 -2.85
N ILE A 34 -9.45 10.01 -3.46
CA ILE A 34 -8.07 9.66 -3.81
C ILE A 34 -7.49 10.70 -4.78
N LEU A 35 -8.21 11.03 -5.85
CA LEU A 35 -7.74 11.97 -6.87
C LEU A 35 -7.55 13.39 -6.34
N VAL A 36 -8.50 13.91 -5.54
CA VAL A 36 -8.38 15.28 -4.98
C VAL A 36 -7.30 15.39 -3.90
N SER A 37 -6.86 14.27 -3.32
CA SER A 37 -5.75 14.24 -2.36
C SER A 37 -4.38 14.31 -3.04
N MET A 38 -4.32 14.20 -4.38
CA MET A 38 -3.09 14.28 -5.16
C MET A 38 -2.80 15.72 -5.58
N SER A 39 -1.53 16.02 -5.86
CA SER A 39 -1.17 17.26 -6.56
C SER A 39 -1.68 17.22 -8.00
N ASN A 40 -1.91 18.39 -8.60
CA ASN A 40 -2.53 18.52 -9.93
C ASN A 40 -1.82 17.73 -11.04
N ASP A 41 -0.49 17.66 -10.99
CA ASP A 41 0.35 16.93 -11.93
C ASP A 41 0.19 15.41 -11.79
N VAL A 42 0.16 14.90 -10.55
CA VAL A 42 -0.09 13.48 -10.27
C VAL A 42 -1.53 13.14 -10.63
N GLN A 43 -2.51 13.92 -10.19
CA GLN A 43 -3.93 13.69 -10.45
C GLN A 43 -4.20 13.48 -11.96
N LYS A 44 -3.67 14.36 -12.83
CA LYS A 44 -3.80 14.25 -14.30
C LYS A 44 -3.34 12.91 -14.86
N GLN A 45 -2.36 12.26 -14.23
CA GLN A 45 -1.90 10.95 -14.66
C GLN A 45 -2.89 9.83 -14.31
N TYR A 46 -3.72 10.00 -13.29
CA TYR A 46 -4.66 8.98 -12.78
C TYR A 46 -6.13 9.27 -13.14
N ASP A 47 -6.44 10.47 -13.65
CA ASP A 47 -7.81 10.89 -14.03
C ASP A 47 -8.50 9.96 -15.06
N ARG A 48 -7.73 9.22 -15.86
CA ARG A 48 -8.25 8.27 -16.87
C ARG A 48 -8.54 6.87 -16.33
N LEU A 49 -8.19 6.58 -15.08
CA LEU A 49 -8.40 5.26 -14.49
C LEU A 49 -9.76 5.23 -13.78
N ASP A 50 -10.71 4.46 -14.28
CA ASP A 50 -12.09 4.47 -13.80
C ASP A 50 -12.30 3.72 -12.48
N ASP A 51 -11.44 2.76 -12.17
CA ASP A 51 -11.55 1.93 -10.97
C ASP A 51 -10.46 2.24 -9.92
N VAL A 52 -10.84 2.13 -8.64
CA VAL A 52 -9.96 2.38 -7.49
C VAL A 52 -8.81 1.38 -7.45
N ALA A 53 -9.04 0.12 -7.81
CA ALA A 53 -7.98 -0.89 -7.80
C ALA A 53 -6.91 -0.58 -8.84
N SER A 54 -7.29 -0.11 -10.03
CA SER A 54 -6.34 0.32 -11.08
C SER A 54 -5.48 1.51 -10.62
N ILE A 55 -6.08 2.47 -9.91
CA ILE A 55 -5.35 3.60 -9.33
C ILE A 55 -4.32 3.09 -8.31
N LEU A 56 -4.74 2.27 -7.35
CA LEU A 56 -3.87 1.73 -6.31
C LEU A 56 -2.76 0.85 -6.88
N GLN A 57 -3.06 0.02 -7.87
CA GLN A 57 -2.07 -0.82 -8.53
C GLN A 57 -1.00 0.01 -9.21
N ARG A 58 -1.40 1.00 -10.03
CA ARG A 58 -0.42 1.86 -10.72
C ARG A 58 0.38 2.71 -9.74
N MET A 59 -0.22 3.14 -8.62
CA MET A 59 0.54 3.79 -7.54
C MET A 59 1.60 2.85 -6.97
N LYS A 60 1.27 1.58 -6.70
CA LYS A 60 2.27 0.60 -6.28
C LYS A 60 3.36 0.42 -7.33
N GLU A 61 3.03 0.32 -8.60
CA GLU A 61 4.04 0.11 -9.65
C GLU A 61 4.99 1.31 -9.81
N VAL A 62 4.47 2.54 -9.77
CA VAL A 62 5.26 3.76 -9.97
C VAL A 62 6.08 4.14 -8.73
N TYR A 63 5.51 3.94 -7.54
CA TYR A 63 6.10 4.40 -6.28
C TYR A 63 6.64 3.25 -5.40
N ALA A 64 6.52 1.99 -5.81
CA ALA A 64 7.21 0.91 -5.12
C ALA A 64 8.71 1.14 -5.23
N ILE A 65 9.37 1.06 -4.08
CA ILE A 65 10.81 0.94 -4.05
C ILE A 65 11.14 -0.48 -4.54
N PRO A 66 11.96 -0.63 -5.61
CA PRO A 66 12.33 -1.96 -6.08
C PRO A 66 13.00 -2.75 -4.97
N ASP A 67 12.62 -4.01 -4.82
CA ASP A 67 13.19 -4.91 -3.82
C ASP A 67 14.74 -4.96 -3.90
N ARG A 68 15.28 -4.92 -5.11
CA ARG A 68 16.73 -4.82 -5.36
C ARG A 68 17.35 -3.55 -4.75
N TYR A 69 16.68 -2.41 -4.83
CA TYR A 69 17.19 -1.16 -4.26
C TYR A 69 17.16 -1.23 -2.73
N THR A 70 16.07 -1.73 -2.15
CA THR A 70 15.94 -1.92 -0.70
C THR A 70 17.02 -2.85 -0.16
N ARG A 71 17.25 -4.00 -0.82
CA ARG A 71 18.34 -4.92 -0.50
C ARG A 71 19.70 -4.23 -0.59
N HIS A 72 19.98 -3.54 -1.69
CA HIS A 72 21.25 -2.84 -1.88
C HIS A 72 21.52 -1.80 -0.78
N VAL A 73 20.53 -1.00 -0.40
CA VAL A 73 20.66 0.00 0.67
C VAL A 73 20.94 -0.66 2.01
N ALA A 74 20.21 -1.74 2.35
CA ALA A 74 20.42 -2.47 3.60
C ALA A 74 21.81 -3.13 3.65
N THR A 75 22.25 -3.79 2.57
CA THR A 75 23.58 -4.39 2.46
C THR A 75 24.67 -3.32 2.59
N LYS A 76 24.52 -2.19 1.90
CA LYS A 76 25.45 -1.06 2.00
C LYS A 76 25.51 -0.46 3.40
N GLU A 77 24.37 -0.36 4.09
CA GLU A 77 24.30 0.11 5.48
C GLU A 77 25.12 -0.82 6.39
N PHE A 78 24.86 -2.13 6.32
CA PHE A 78 25.58 -3.15 7.09
C PHE A 78 27.09 -3.08 6.89
N PHE A 79 27.58 -3.09 5.65
CA PHE A 79 29.03 -3.03 5.37
C PHE A 79 29.69 -1.71 5.78
N ARG A 80 28.92 -0.62 5.90
CA ARG A 80 29.46 0.69 6.30
C ARG A 80 29.45 0.90 7.80
N VAL A 81 28.74 0.08 8.57
CA VAL A 81 28.71 0.21 10.03
C VAL A 81 30.07 -0.16 10.59
N LYS A 82 30.70 0.83 11.24
CA LYS A 82 31.92 0.65 12.04
C LYS A 82 31.61 0.99 13.49
N MET A 83 32.31 0.31 14.41
CA MET A 83 32.29 0.70 15.81
C MET A 83 33.07 2.00 15.98
N THR A 84 32.48 2.98 16.66
CA THR A 84 33.18 4.23 16.99
C THR A 84 34.19 3.96 18.10
N GLU A 85 35.38 4.56 18.02
CA GLU A 85 36.39 4.44 19.08
C GLU A 85 35.81 4.94 20.42
N GLY A 86 36.06 4.18 21.50
CA GLY A 86 35.52 4.48 22.83
C GLY A 86 34.02 4.18 23.01
N SER A 87 33.30 3.68 21.99
CA SER A 87 31.89 3.28 22.12
C SER A 87 31.71 1.88 22.73
N SER A 88 30.51 1.62 23.27
CA SER A 88 30.16 0.33 23.88
C SER A 88 30.09 -0.77 22.83
N VAL A 89 30.86 -1.85 23.05
CA VAL A 89 30.81 -3.07 22.21
C VAL A 89 29.42 -3.70 22.25
N GLN A 90 28.74 -3.66 23.40
CA GLN A 90 27.42 -4.24 23.55
C GLN A 90 26.37 -3.48 22.72
N GLU A 91 26.40 -2.14 22.74
CA GLU A 91 25.51 -1.32 21.91
C GLU A 91 25.80 -1.53 20.42
N HIS A 92 27.07 -1.62 20.04
CA HIS A 92 27.46 -1.95 18.68
C HIS A 92 26.97 -3.33 18.25
N GLY A 93 27.07 -4.34 19.12
CA GLY A 93 26.56 -5.70 18.88
C GLY A 93 25.05 -5.73 18.63
N VAL A 94 24.26 -5.01 19.42
CA VAL A 94 22.80 -4.89 19.22
C VAL A 94 22.49 -4.20 17.87
N LYS A 95 23.25 -3.16 17.52
CA LYS A 95 23.10 -2.50 16.22
C LYS A 95 23.44 -3.43 15.05
N MET A 96 24.50 -4.22 15.16
CA MET A 96 24.87 -5.20 14.13
C MET A 96 23.81 -6.29 14.00
N LEU A 97 23.29 -6.79 15.12
CA LEU A 97 22.23 -7.81 15.12
C LEU A 97 20.97 -7.33 14.39
N SER A 98 20.48 -6.12 14.71
CA SER A 98 19.29 -5.56 14.04
C SER A 98 19.48 -5.36 12.53
N LEU A 99 20.71 -5.08 12.08
CA LEU A 99 21.02 -5.00 10.65
C LEU A 99 21.05 -6.38 9.99
N VAL A 100 21.52 -7.42 10.69
CA VAL A 100 21.46 -8.81 10.19
C VAL A 100 20.02 -9.27 10.04
N GLU A 101 19.18 -9.05 11.06
CA GLU A 101 17.74 -9.37 11.01
C GLU A 101 17.06 -8.68 9.81
N LYS A 102 17.36 -7.39 9.59
CA LYS A 102 16.87 -6.64 8.43
C LYS A 102 17.32 -7.23 7.10
N LEU A 103 18.54 -7.76 7.00
CA LEU A 103 19.03 -8.42 5.78
C LEU A 103 18.34 -9.77 5.54
N GLU A 104 18.10 -10.53 6.60
CA GLU A 104 17.37 -11.80 6.55
C GLU A 104 15.93 -11.61 6.07
N ASP A 105 15.22 -10.62 6.62
CA ASP A 105 13.84 -10.27 6.22
C ASP A 105 13.75 -9.92 4.73
N LEU A 106 14.76 -9.21 4.23
CA LEU A 106 14.84 -8.81 2.82
C LEU A 106 15.31 -9.94 1.90
N LYS A 107 15.63 -11.13 2.44
CA LYS A 107 16.31 -12.22 1.70
C LYS A 107 17.49 -11.69 0.91
N ALA A 108 18.18 -10.71 1.47
CA ALA A 108 19.40 -10.14 0.94
C ALA A 108 20.53 -11.13 1.24
N GLY A 109 20.49 -12.30 0.59
CA GLY A 109 21.54 -13.30 0.70
C GLY A 109 22.87 -12.65 0.34
N LEU A 110 23.87 -12.86 1.19
CA LEU A 110 25.26 -12.75 0.78
C LEU A 110 25.51 -13.95 -0.14
N GLU A 111 25.10 -13.86 -1.40
CA GLU A 111 25.43 -14.88 -2.38
C GLU A 111 26.96 -14.97 -2.42
N ASN A 112 27.48 -16.12 -2.00
CA ASN A 112 28.89 -16.43 -2.15
C ASN A 112 29.11 -16.69 -3.64
N ASP A 113 29.56 -15.67 -4.37
CA ASP A 113 30.25 -15.89 -5.64
C ASP A 113 31.49 -16.74 -5.30
N THR A 114 31.43 -18.01 -5.70
CA THR A 114 32.51 -19.00 -5.56
C THR A 114 33.59 -18.74 -6.59
#